data_AF-A0A2N8IQZ6-F1
#
_entry.id   AF-A0A2N8IQZ6-F1
#
_cell.length_a   1.000
_cell.length_b   1.000
_cell.length_c   1.000
_cell.angle_alpha   90.00
_cell.angle_beta   90.00
_cell.angle_gamma   90.00
#
_symmetry.space_group_name_H-M   'P 1'
#
loop_
_entity.id
_entity.type
_entity.pdbx_description
1 polymer ?
#
loop_
_entity_poly.entity_id
_entity_poly.type
_entity_poly.pdbx_seq_one_letter_code
_entity_poly.pdbx_strand_id
1 'polypeptide(L)'
;MSENQDELKVQIKAWLKQQNISRNDFAAECFVSPNTVRNWLAKVAIPKDKEALIRLMMEKTEREKKLKEAARANWKPFVVMLSSEDYKLIEEAARRDNMTVEEWAEATLIKDAQKRMKNYYDDSSLPEDVSLAAEVPEEYGAPRRSGPSSSPPSSARRKPRQ
;
A
#
# COMPACT_ATOMS: atom_id res chain seq x y z
N MET A 1 -11.57 -16.75 30.52
CA MET A 1 -11.66 -17.83 29.51
C MET A 1 -10.25 -18.38 29.31
N SER A 2 -9.93 -19.55 29.86
CA SER A 2 -8.64 -20.21 29.60
C SER A 2 -8.67 -20.79 28.18
N GLU A 3 -7.94 -20.19 27.24
CA GLU A 3 -7.83 -20.73 25.89
C GLU A 3 -7.25 -22.14 25.91
N ASN A 4 -7.86 -23.00 25.10
CA ASN A 4 -7.54 -24.42 25.07
C ASN A 4 -6.17 -24.61 24.40
N GLN A 5 -5.16 -25.02 25.17
CA GLN A 5 -3.79 -25.23 24.68
C GLN A 5 -3.73 -26.20 23.50
N ASP A 6 -4.64 -27.18 23.45
CA ASP A 6 -4.69 -28.15 22.35
C ASP A 6 -5.21 -27.53 21.05
N GLU A 7 -6.17 -26.60 21.15
CA GLU A 7 -6.66 -25.84 19.98
C GLU A 7 -5.56 -24.93 19.42
N LEU A 8 -4.85 -24.21 20.30
CA LEU A 8 -3.71 -23.38 19.90
C LEU A 8 -2.64 -24.22 19.18
N LYS A 9 -2.29 -25.39 19.70
CA LYS A 9 -1.31 -26.29 19.06
C LYS A 9 -1.76 -26.75 17.68
N VAL A 10 -3.06 -27.00 17.49
CA VAL A 10 -3.63 -27.36 16.18
C VAL A 10 -3.52 -26.19 15.21
N GLN A 11 -3.88 -24.98 15.65
CA GLN A 11 -3.77 -23.76 14.85
C GLN A 11 -2.32 -23.49 14.42
N ILE A 12 -1.34 -23.61 15.33
CA ILE A 12 0.08 -23.43 15.02
C ILE A 12 0.54 -24.45 13.97
N LYS A 13 0.17 -25.73 14.10
CA LYS A 13 0.53 -26.76 13.10
C LYS A 13 -0.04 -26.45 11.73
N ALA A 14 -1.28 -25.99 11.66
CA ALA A 14 -1.93 -25.61 10.41
C ALA A 14 -1.27 -24.38 9.78
N TRP A 15 -0.98 -23.36 10.58
CA TRP A 15 -0.31 -22.15 10.14
C TRP A 15 1.10 -22.42 9.61
N LEU A 16 1.91 -23.22 10.31
CA LEU A 16 3.25 -23.61 9.84
C LEU A 16 3.21 -24.32 8.48
N LYS A 17 2.23 -25.22 8.29
CA LYS A 17 2.02 -25.90 7.00
C LYS A 17 1.61 -24.93 5.91
N GLN A 18 0.74 -23.96 6.22
CA GLN A 18 0.26 -22.96 5.26
C GLN A 18 1.37 -22.01 4.81
N GLN A 19 2.24 -21.60 5.73
CA GLN A 19 3.36 -20.70 5.43
C GLN A 19 4.60 -21.42 4.90
N ASN A 20 4.57 -22.75 4.79
CA ASN A 20 5.72 -23.58 4.44
C ASN A 20 6.96 -23.33 5.34
N ILE A 21 6.73 -23.03 6.62
CA ILE A 21 7.78 -22.77 7.60
C ILE A 21 8.21 -24.11 8.22
N SER A 22 9.51 -24.41 8.19
CA SER A 22 10.02 -25.61 8.82
C SER A 22 9.98 -25.50 10.35
N ARG A 23 9.95 -26.63 11.05
CA ARG A 23 10.01 -26.62 12.53
C ARG A 23 11.32 -26.02 13.06
N ASN A 24 12.40 -26.09 12.28
CA ASN A 24 13.69 -25.52 12.67
C ASN A 24 13.65 -23.99 12.56
N ASP A 25 13.09 -23.47 11.47
CA ASP A 25 12.97 -22.02 11.26
C ASP A 25 12.01 -21.42 12.29
N PHE A 26 10.88 -22.08 12.54
CA PHE A 26 9.95 -21.67 13.59
C PHE A 26 10.59 -21.70 14.99
N ALA A 27 11.45 -22.67 15.28
CA ALA A 27 12.18 -22.72 16.55
C ALA A 27 13.15 -21.55 16.68
N ALA A 28 13.84 -21.18 15.60
CA ALA A 28 14.70 -20.00 15.56
C ALA A 28 13.90 -18.71 15.82
N GLU A 29 12.75 -18.54 15.18
CA GLU A 29 11.86 -17.38 15.41
C GLU A 29 11.28 -17.33 16.83
N CYS A 30 11.05 -18.49 17.44
CA CYS A 30 10.63 -18.58 18.84
C CYS A 30 11.79 -18.47 19.86
N PHE A 31 13.04 -18.37 19.39
CA PHE A 31 14.27 -18.36 20.20
C PHE A 31 14.40 -19.59 21.11
N VAL A 32 14.13 -20.79 20.57
CA VAL A 32 14.21 -22.05 21.30
C VAL A 32 14.81 -23.17 20.45
N SER A 33 15.11 -24.31 21.07
CA SER A 33 15.54 -25.50 20.33
C SER A 33 14.39 -26.14 19.54
N PRO A 34 14.66 -26.79 18.39
CA PRO A 34 13.65 -27.56 17.66
C PRO A 34 12.97 -28.64 18.50
N ASN A 35 13.69 -29.22 19.46
CA ASN A 35 13.14 -30.23 20.36
C ASN A 35 12.12 -29.63 21.35
N THR A 36 12.34 -28.39 21.79
CA THR A 36 11.40 -27.64 22.62
C THR A 36 10.07 -27.44 21.88
N VAL A 37 10.14 -26.96 20.63
CA VAL A 37 8.96 -26.82 19.76
C VAL A 37 8.25 -28.15 19.55
N ARG A 38 8.99 -29.23 19.28
CA ARG A 38 8.42 -30.58 19.14
C ARG A 38 7.65 -30.98 20.39
N ASN A 39 8.19 -30.74 21.58
CA ASN A 39 7.54 -31.09 22.84
C ASN A 39 6.31 -30.23 23.11
N TRP A 40 6.35 -28.93 22.82
CA TRP A 40 5.19 -28.05 22.91
C TRP A 40 4.03 -28.49 22.00
N LEU A 41 4.33 -28.79 20.73
CA LEU A 41 3.31 -29.18 19.77
C LEU A 41 2.79 -30.61 19.98
N ALA A 42 3.40 -31.40 20.86
CA ALA A 42 3.04 -32.80 21.10
C ALA A 42 2.47 -33.07 22.50
N LYS A 43 3.09 -32.54 23.56
CA LYS A 43 2.86 -33.03 24.93
C LYS A 43 2.78 -31.93 25.99
N VAL A 44 3.62 -30.91 25.88
CA VAL A 44 3.82 -29.90 26.93
C VAL A 44 3.00 -28.65 26.61
N ALA A 45 2.53 -27.94 27.64
CA ALA A 45 1.92 -26.63 27.46
C ALA A 45 2.95 -25.61 26.94
N ILE A 46 2.50 -24.67 26.12
CA ILE A 46 3.35 -23.58 25.64
C ILE A 46 3.41 -22.53 26.76
N PRO A 47 4.60 -22.04 27.17
CA PRO A 47 4.71 -20.94 28.11
C PRO A 47 3.99 -19.69 27.60
N LYS A 48 3.28 -18.96 28.47
CA LYS A 48 2.43 -17.82 28.09
C LYS A 48 3.15 -16.76 27.24
N ASP A 49 4.40 -16.44 27.57
CA ASP A 49 5.19 -15.45 26.82
C ASP A 49 5.48 -15.91 25.39
N LYS A 50 5.70 -17.22 25.21
CA LYS A 50 5.94 -17.83 23.90
C LYS A 50 4.65 -17.96 23.11
N GLU A 51 3.54 -18.27 23.77
CA GLU A 51 2.22 -18.22 23.18
C GLU A 51 1.87 -16.82 22.65
N ALA A 52 2.11 -15.78 23.43
CA ALA A 52 1.89 -14.40 23.01
C ALA A 52 2.73 -14.04 21.77
N LEU A 53 4.01 -14.43 21.76
CA LEU A 53 4.89 -14.26 20.60
C LEU A 53 4.34 -14.97 19.36
N ILE A 54 3.96 -16.24 19.48
CA ILE A 54 3.46 -17.04 18.36
C ILE A 54 2.17 -16.45 17.79
N ARG A 55 1.26 -15.99 18.65
CA ARG A 55 0.03 -15.30 18.21
C ARG A 55 0.33 -14.03 17.45
N LEU A 56 1.26 -13.21 17.95
CA LEU A 56 1.69 -11.99 17.27
C LEU A 56 2.30 -12.30 15.89
N MET A 57 3.09 -13.37 15.78
CA MET A 57 3.62 -13.84 14.50
C MET A 57 2.48 -14.24 13.53
N MET A 58 1.53 -15.06 13.99
CA MET A 58 0.39 -15.48 13.18
C MET A 58 -0.45 -14.29 12.70
N GLU A 59 -0.75 -13.35 13.61
CA GLU A 59 -1.51 -12.14 13.31
C GLU A 59 -0.77 -11.23 12.31
N LYS A 60 0.55 -11.08 12.45
CA LYS A 60 1.38 -10.34 11.51
C LYS A 60 1.27 -10.94 10.12
N THR A 61 1.41 -12.26 9.99
CA THR A 61 1.30 -12.94 8.69
C THR A 61 -0.08 -12.80 8.08
N GLU A 62 -1.14 -12.89 8.89
CA GLU A 62 -2.51 -12.69 8.42
C GLU A 62 -2.75 -11.25 7.95
N ARG A 63 -2.26 -10.26 8.70
CA ARG A 63 -2.34 -8.84 8.32
C ARG A 63 -1.59 -8.58 7.02
N GLU A 64 -0.39 -9.12 6.86
CA GLU A 64 0.39 -9.00 5.62
C GLU A 64 -0.34 -9.65 4.44
N LYS A 65 -0.95 -10.82 4.65
CA LYS A 65 -1.77 -11.48 3.63
C LYS A 65 -2.98 -10.61 3.25
N LYS A 66 -3.71 -10.08 4.24
CA LYS A 66 -4.85 -9.18 4.01
C LYS A 66 -4.43 -7.91 3.28
N LEU A 67 -3.26 -7.35 3.59
CA LEU A 67 -2.73 -6.18 2.90
C LEU A 67 -2.40 -6.52 1.43
N LYS A 68 -1.76 -7.67 1.17
CA LYS A 68 -1.50 -8.16 -0.18
C LYS A 68 -2.81 -8.43 -0.94
N GLU A 69 -3.82 -8.98 -0.28
CA GLU A 69 -5.13 -9.28 -0.87
C GLU A 69 -5.93 -8.01 -1.16
N ALA A 70 -5.91 -7.02 -0.25
CA ALA A 70 -6.51 -5.71 -0.47
C ALA A 70 -5.78 -4.92 -1.56
N ALA A 71 -4.45 -5.04 -1.64
CA ALA A 71 -3.69 -4.51 -2.78
C ALA A 71 -4.13 -5.19 -4.08
N ARG A 72 -4.28 -6.52 -4.08
CA ARG A 72 -4.77 -7.31 -5.23
C ARG A 72 -6.19 -6.94 -5.66
N ALA A 73 -7.07 -6.56 -4.73
CA ALA A 73 -8.41 -6.07 -5.08
C ALA A 73 -8.35 -4.81 -5.97
N ASN A 74 -7.27 -4.04 -5.89
CA ASN A 74 -7.03 -2.85 -6.70
C ASN A 74 -6.11 -3.10 -7.91
N TRP A 75 -5.67 -4.34 -8.14
CA TRP A 75 -4.84 -4.66 -9.30
C TRP A 75 -5.67 -4.59 -10.58
N LYS A 76 -5.11 -3.96 -11.60
CA LYS A 76 -5.69 -3.93 -12.95
C LYS A 76 -4.92 -4.92 -13.82
N PRO A 77 -5.57 -5.96 -14.37
CA PRO A 77 -4.89 -6.87 -15.28
C PRO A 77 -4.48 -6.11 -16.54
N PHE A 78 -3.28 -6.39 -17.03
CA PHE A 78 -2.79 -5.88 -18.31
C PHE A 78 -2.25 -7.06 -19.11
N VAL A 79 -2.60 -7.11 -20.41
CA VAL A 79 -2.17 -8.16 -21.33
C VAL A 79 -1.35 -7.51 -22.43
N VAL A 80 -0.17 -8.06 -22.71
CA VAL A 80 0.75 -7.58 -23.74
C VAL A 80 0.96 -8.70 -24.74
N MET A 81 0.82 -8.40 -26.03
CA MET A 81 1.19 -9.33 -27.10
C MET A 81 2.67 -9.12 -27.42
N LEU A 82 3.46 -10.19 -27.27
CA LEU A 82 4.89 -10.19 -27.54
C LEU A 82 5.20 -11.13 -28.69
N SER A 83 6.23 -10.83 -29.46
CA SER A 83 6.79 -11.80 -30.39
C SER A 83 7.47 -12.94 -29.62
N SER A 84 7.60 -14.11 -30.24
CA SER A 84 8.30 -15.24 -29.63
C SER A 84 9.78 -14.93 -29.34
N GLU A 85 10.39 -14.02 -30.10
CA GLU A 85 11.78 -13.61 -29.92
C GLU A 85 11.92 -12.70 -28.70
N ASP A 86 11.04 -11.70 -28.56
CA ASP A 86 11.04 -10.78 -27.42
C ASP A 86 10.71 -11.53 -26.12
N TYR A 87 9.78 -12.49 -26.17
CA TYR A 87 9.44 -13.30 -25.00
C TYR A 87 10.64 -14.10 -24.49
N LYS A 88 11.44 -14.71 -25.39
CA LYS A 88 12.65 -15.44 -25.01
C LYS A 88 13.71 -14.53 -24.37
N LEU A 89 13.84 -13.30 -24.87
CA LEU A 89 14.76 -12.33 -24.30
C LEU A 89 14.36 -11.96 -22.86
N ILE A 90 13.05 -11.76 -22.63
CA ILE A 90 12.50 -11.48 -21.30
C ILE A 90 12.67 -12.68 -20.38
N GLU A 91 12.40 -13.90 -20.85
CA GLU A 91 12.60 -15.14 -20.10
C GLU A 91 14.07 -15.30 -19.67
N GLU A 92 15.01 -14.97 -20.55
CA GLU A 92 16.43 -15.00 -20.22
C GLU A 92 16.84 -13.95 -19.18
N ALA A 93 16.26 -12.75 -19.24
CA ALA A 93 16.48 -11.70 -18.25
C ALA A 93 15.88 -12.08 -16.88
N ALA A 94 14.64 -12.57 -16.85
CA ALA A 94 13.97 -13.04 -15.65
C ALA A 94 14.76 -14.16 -14.96
N ARG A 95 15.30 -15.11 -15.74
CA ARG A 95 16.14 -16.19 -15.22
C ARG A 95 17.43 -15.69 -14.60
N ARG A 96 18.06 -14.65 -15.15
CA ARG A 96 19.28 -14.04 -14.57
C ARG A 96 18.98 -13.42 -13.20
N ASP A 97 17.78 -12.87 -13.04
CA ASP A 97 17.33 -12.23 -11.80
C ASP A 97 16.65 -13.20 -10.82
N ASN A 98 16.57 -14.50 -11.13
CA ASN A 98 15.84 -15.53 -10.37
C ASN A 98 14.35 -15.19 -10.11
N MET A 99 13.71 -14.53 -11.08
CA MET A 99 12.29 -14.14 -11.02
C MET A 99 11.49 -14.88 -12.09
N THR A 100 10.15 -14.92 -11.96
CA THR A 100 9.31 -15.33 -13.09
C THR A 100 9.24 -14.21 -14.15
N VAL A 101 8.81 -14.55 -15.36
CA VAL A 101 8.67 -13.58 -16.46
C VAL A 101 7.71 -12.46 -16.07
N GLU A 102 6.61 -12.81 -15.41
CA GLU A 102 5.57 -11.87 -14.96
C GLU A 102 6.13 -10.93 -13.90
N GLU A 103 6.76 -11.47 -12.85
CA GLU A 103 7.34 -10.68 -11.77
C GLU A 103 8.44 -9.75 -12.29
N TRP A 104 9.27 -10.24 -13.21
CA TRP A 104 10.34 -9.46 -13.82
C TRP A 104 9.80 -8.32 -14.68
N ALA A 105 8.76 -8.58 -15.48
CA ALA A 105 8.11 -7.59 -16.32
C ALA A 105 7.42 -6.51 -15.47
N GLU A 106 6.69 -6.90 -14.42
CA GLU A 106 6.07 -5.98 -13.47
C GLU A 106 7.11 -5.08 -12.81
N ALA A 107 8.18 -5.66 -12.25
CA ALA A 107 9.24 -4.90 -11.59
C ALA A 107 9.93 -3.91 -12.54
N THR A 108 10.19 -4.34 -13.78
CA THR A 108 10.82 -3.51 -14.81
C THR A 108 9.90 -2.35 -15.22
N LEU A 109 8.62 -2.63 -15.49
CA LEU A 109 7.64 -1.60 -15.86
C LEU A 109 7.44 -0.58 -14.75
N ILE A 110 7.30 -1.03 -13.50
CA ILE A 110 7.15 -0.14 -12.34
C ILE A 110 8.40 0.72 -12.16
N LYS A 111 9.59 0.12 -12.22
CA LYS A 111 10.87 0.84 -12.07
C LYS A 111 11.08 1.87 -13.17
N ASP A 112 10.75 1.54 -14.42
CA ASP A 112 10.87 2.46 -15.54
C ASP A 112 9.84 3.61 -15.45
N ALA A 113 8.59 3.30 -15.10
CA ALA A 113 7.56 4.31 -14.87
C ALA A 113 7.96 5.26 -13.72
N GLN A 114 8.42 4.73 -12.59
CA GLN A 114 8.93 5.54 -11.46
C GLN A 114 10.09 6.42 -11.89
N LYS A 115 11.05 5.88 -12.65
CA LYS A 115 12.19 6.65 -13.16
C LYS A 115 11.74 7.82 -14.05
N ARG A 116 10.79 7.60 -14.95
CA ARG A 116 10.25 8.64 -15.84
C ARG A 116 9.42 9.67 -15.07
N MET A 117 8.64 9.24 -14.09
CA MET A 117 7.79 10.11 -13.27
C MET A 117 8.56 10.90 -12.22
N LYS A 118 9.72 10.41 -11.75
CA LYS A 118 10.57 11.12 -10.77
C LYS A 118 11.00 12.51 -11.28
N ASN A 119 11.26 12.65 -12.57
CA ASN A 119 11.63 13.93 -13.18
C ASN A 119 10.44 14.88 -13.41
N TYR A 120 9.21 14.39 -13.31
CA TYR A 120 8.00 15.17 -13.60
C TYR A 120 7.54 15.99 -12.38
N TYR A 121 7.79 15.50 -11.17
CA TYR A 121 7.40 16.17 -9.92
C TYR A 121 8.54 16.97 -9.26
N ASP A 122 9.80 16.73 -9.65
CA ASP A 122 10.97 17.46 -9.11
C ASP A 122 11.21 18.81 -9.83
N ASP A 123 10.65 19.01 -11.02
CA ASP A 123 10.72 20.26 -11.82
C ASP A 123 9.45 21.12 -11.70
N SER A 124 8.49 20.70 -10.88
CA SER A 124 7.35 21.54 -10.49
C SER A 124 7.75 22.39 -9.29
N SER A 125 8.58 23.42 -9.54
CA SER A 125 8.75 24.53 -8.61
C SER A 125 7.36 25.08 -8.27
N LEU A 126 6.85 24.73 -7.09
CA LEU A 126 5.61 25.24 -6.53
C LEU A 126 5.66 26.78 -6.59
N PRO A 127 4.72 27.47 -7.27
CA PRO A 127 4.46 28.84 -6.92
C PRO A 127 3.84 28.82 -5.52
N GLU A 128 4.61 29.24 -4.52
CA GLU A 128 4.08 29.65 -3.22
C GLU A 128 3.20 30.89 -3.42
N ASP A 129 1.95 30.73 -3.85
CA ASP A 129 0.87 31.65 -3.49
C ASP A 129 -0.49 31.17 -4.02
N VAL A 130 -1.21 30.37 -3.22
CA VAL A 130 -2.67 30.47 -3.17
C VAL A 130 -3.08 30.25 -1.71
N SER A 131 -3.19 31.38 -1.00
CA SER A 131 -3.83 31.48 0.29
C SER A 131 -5.22 30.81 0.26
N LEU A 132 -5.47 29.89 1.20
CA LEU A 132 -6.78 29.28 1.45
C LEU A 132 -7.83 30.38 1.71
N ALA A 133 -8.63 30.71 0.70
CA ALA A 133 -9.93 31.34 0.93
C ALA A 133 -10.97 30.22 1.06
N ALA A 134 -11.39 29.96 2.28
CA ALA A 134 -12.52 29.08 2.57
C ALA A 134 -13.81 29.77 2.07
N GLU A 135 -14.35 29.31 0.93
CA GLU A 135 -15.72 29.66 0.52
C GLU A 135 -16.69 28.59 1.01
N VAL A 136 -17.53 29.02 1.95
CA VAL A 136 -18.70 28.30 2.47
C VAL A 136 -19.76 28.21 1.36
N PRO A 137 -20.40 27.05 1.10
CA PRO A 137 -21.43 26.96 0.06
C PRO A 137 -22.71 27.72 0.46
N GLU A 138 -23.09 28.74 -0.34
CA GLU A 138 -24.36 29.47 -0.22
C GLU A 138 -25.56 28.60 -0.65
N GLU A 139 -26.56 28.57 0.23
CA GLU A 139 -27.85 27.89 0.10
C GLU A 139 -28.79 28.66 -0.87
N TYR A 140 -29.37 27.93 -1.82
CA TYR A 140 -30.30 28.44 -2.84
C TYR A 140 -31.67 28.84 -2.24
N GLY A 141 -32.14 30.08 -2.48
CA GLY A 141 -33.50 30.48 -2.07
C GLY A 141 -34.04 31.83 -2.60
N ALA A 142 -34.52 31.83 -3.85
CA ALA A 142 -35.66 32.61 -4.41
C ALA A 142 -35.65 34.18 -4.47
N PRO A 143 -36.44 34.81 -5.38
CA PRO A 143 -36.02 36.05 -6.07
C PRO A 143 -36.81 37.35 -5.80
N ARG A 144 -36.11 38.48 -6.05
CA ARG A 144 -36.53 39.84 -6.47
C ARG A 144 -37.34 40.74 -5.51
N ARG A 145 -36.85 41.98 -5.34
CA ARG A 145 -37.65 43.23 -5.43
C ARG A 145 -36.77 44.42 -5.85
N SER A 146 -37.43 45.46 -6.31
CA SER A 146 -37.08 46.43 -7.36
C SER A 146 -36.53 47.80 -6.92
N GLY A 147 -35.60 48.36 -7.74
CA GLY A 147 -35.51 49.79 -8.13
C GLY A 147 -34.54 50.71 -7.36
N PRO A 148 -34.19 51.91 -7.87
CA PRO A 148 -33.82 52.27 -9.25
C PRO A 148 -32.51 53.12 -9.36
N SER A 149 -31.95 53.15 -10.58
CA SER A 149 -31.24 54.24 -11.28
C SER A 149 -30.66 55.41 -10.46
N SER A 150 -29.35 55.65 -10.58
CA SER A 150 -28.76 56.98 -10.89
C SER A 150 -27.24 56.89 -11.04
N SER A 151 -26.73 57.04 -12.26
CA SER A 151 -25.33 57.40 -12.52
C SER A 151 -25.14 58.91 -12.31
N PRO A 152 -23.91 59.36 -11.98
CA PRO A 152 -23.41 60.62 -12.53
C PRO A 152 -22.05 60.45 -13.25
N PRO A 153 -21.65 61.46 -14.05
CA PRO A 153 -20.92 61.25 -15.29
C PRO A 153 -19.41 61.42 -15.18
N SER A 154 -18.75 60.89 -16.21
CA SER A 154 -17.35 61.12 -16.55
C SER A 154 -17.16 62.49 -17.21
N SER A 155 -16.25 63.32 -16.68
CA SER A 155 -15.49 64.34 -17.44
C SER A 155 -14.32 64.80 -16.58
N ALA A 156 -13.11 64.33 -16.85
CA ALA A 156 -12.21 64.80 -17.91
C ALA A 156 -11.39 66.03 -17.50
N ARG A 157 -10.05 65.84 -17.66
CA ARG A 157 -9.13 66.77 -18.34
C ARG A 157 -8.18 67.61 -17.45
N ARG A 158 -6.91 67.17 -17.46
CA ARG A 158 -5.63 67.94 -17.60
C ARG A 158 -5.33 69.00 -16.52
N LYS A 159 -4.11 69.28 -16.05
CA LYS A 159 -2.70 68.89 -16.33
C LYS A 159 -1.86 69.48 -15.14
N PRO A 160 -0.54 69.20 -15.06
CA PRO A 160 0.27 69.41 -13.85
C PRO A 160 1.01 70.76 -13.81
N ARG A 161 1.50 71.12 -12.61
CA ARG A 161 2.65 72.00 -12.24
C ARG A 161 2.49 72.31 -10.74
N GLN A 162 3.50 72.38 -9.88
CA GLN A 162 4.97 72.35 -9.95
C GLN A 162 5.47 71.63 -8.70
#